data_AF-A0A1N6HYX8-F1
#
_entry.id   AF-A0A1N6HYX8-F1
#
_cell.length_a   1.000
_cell.length_b   1.000
_cell.length_c   1.000
_cell.angle_alpha   90.00
_cell.angle_beta   90.00
_cell.angle_gamma   90.00
#
_symmetry.space_group_name_H-M   'P 1'
#
loop_
_entity.id
_entity.type
_entity.pdbx_description
1 polymer ?
#
loop_
_entity_poly.entity_id
_entity_poly.type
_entity_poly.pdbx_seq_one_letter_code
_entity_poly.pdbx_strand_id
1 'polypeptide(L)' 'MLKRIIFSSFFISVFYFLVYFFVPALKTAVYSGGFWAILHALLGVILIINIFGIILFTLHYLFSDPDKT' A
#
# COMPACT_ATOMS: atom_id res chain seq x y z
N MET A 1 -8.30 10.69 13.97
CA MET A 1 -7.25 9.66 14.19
C MET A 1 -7.19 8.62 13.07
N LEU A 2 -8.32 8.07 12.62
CA LEU A 2 -8.37 7.06 11.55
C LEU A 2 -7.64 7.45 10.25
N LYS A 3 -7.87 8.67 9.73
CA LYS A 3 -7.17 9.17 8.52
C LYS A 3 -5.65 9.11 8.65
N ARG A 4 -5.10 9.48 9.82
CA ARG A 4 -3.66 9.42 10.10
C ARG A 4 -3.14 7.99 10.03
N ILE A 5 -3.88 7.03 10.57
CA ILE A 5 -3.49 5.61 10.56
C ILE A 5 -3.45 5.09 9.12
N ILE A 6 -4.44 5.45 8.29
CA ILE A 6 -4.52 5.05 6.87
C ILE A 6 -3.33 5.62 6.09
N PHE A 7 -3.04 6.92 6.22
CA PHE A 7 -1.89 7.51 5.53
C PHE A 7 -0.56 6.92 6.02
N SER A 8 -0.38 6.76 7.33
CA SER A 8 0.82 6.15 7.89
C SER A 8 0.99 4.71 7.41
N SER A 9 -0.07 3.89 7.38
CA SER A 9 0.02 2.51 6.90
C SER A 9 0.35 2.41 5.42
N PHE A 10 -0.17 3.34 4.60
CA PHE A 10 0.21 3.47 3.20
C PHE A 10 1.69 3.80 3.01
N PHE A 11 2.21 4.80 3.71
CA PHE A 11 3.64 5.15 3.59
C PHE A 11 4.55 4.03 4.09
N ILE A 12 4.16 3.33 5.16
CA ILE A 12 4.89 2.17 5.67
C ILE A 12 4.93 1.04 4.63
N SER A 13 3.80 0.74 3.98
CA SER A 13 3.77 -0.32 2.97
C SER A 13 4.60 0.05 1.73
N VAL A 14 4.50 1.30 1.24
CA VAL A 14 5.36 1.80 0.16
C VAL A 14 6.84 1.69 0.52
N PHE A 15 7.22 2.16 1.70
CA PHE A 15 8.61 2.09 2.16
C PHE A 15 9.09 0.64 2.27
N TYR A 16 8.28 -0.25 2.82
CA TYR A 16 8.59 -1.68 2.89
C TYR A 16 8.86 -2.28 1.52
N PHE A 17 8.02 -2.00 0.51
CA PHE A 17 8.22 -2.55 -0.84
C PHE A 17 9.42 -1.93 -1.57
N LEU A 18 9.74 -0.66 -1.30
CA LEU A 18 10.99 -0.06 -1.76
C LEU A 18 12.20 -0.79 -1.17
N VAL A 19 12.22 -1.01 0.14
CA VAL A 19 13.30 -1.75 0.81
C VAL A 19 13.36 -3.20 0.30
N TYR A 20 12.22 -3.87 0.16
CA TYR A 20 12.14 -5.22 -0.41
C TYR A 20 12.71 -5.29 -1.82
N PHE A 21 12.51 -4.26 -2.64
CA PHE A 21 13.05 -4.21 -4.00
C PHE A 21 14.58 -4.14 -4.01
N PHE A 22 15.17 -3.30 -3.16
CA PHE A 22 16.61 -3.03 -3.16
C PHE A 22 17.45 -3.94 -2.26
N VAL A 23 16.88 -4.56 -1.23
CA VAL A 23 17.63 -5.33 -0.22
C VAL A 23 17.47 -6.84 -0.44
N PRO A 24 18.50 -7.56 -0.92
CA PRO A 24 18.43 -9.00 -1.17
C PRO A 24 18.15 -9.82 0.09
N ALA A 25 18.70 -9.41 1.24
CA ALA A 25 18.48 -10.09 2.51
C ALA A 25 16.98 -10.16 2.89
N LEU A 26 16.22 -9.11 2.59
CA LEU A 26 14.79 -9.07 2.85
C LEU A 26 14.02 -10.01 1.90
N LYS A 27 14.45 -10.11 0.63
CA LYS A 27 13.91 -11.11 -0.31
C LYS A 27 14.14 -12.52 0.20
N THR A 28 15.38 -12.84 0.59
CA THR A 28 15.71 -14.16 1.15
C THR A 28 14.88 -14.46 2.40
N ALA A 29 14.69 -13.50 3.30
CA ALA A 29 13.85 -13.66 4.49
C ALA A 29 12.39 -13.96 4.13
N VAL A 30 11.81 -13.26 3.14
CA VAL A 30 10.45 -13.53 2.65
C VAL A 30 10.35 -14.92 2.00
N TYR A 31 11.33 -15.31 1.18
CA TYR A 31 11.35 -16.63 0.53
C TYR A 31 11.58 -17.78 1.51
N SER A 32 12.27 -17.53 2.63
CA SER A 32 12.41 -18.51 3.72
C SER A 32 11.09 -18.82 4.43
N GLY A 33 10.04 -18.05 4.16
CA GLY A 33 8.69 -18.29 4.67
C GLY A 33 8.46 -17.71 6.07
N GLY A 34 7.46 -18.28 6.76
CA GLY A 34 7.13 -17.93 8.14
C GLY A 34 6.63 -16.50 8.32
N PHE A 35 7.10 -15.84 9.38
CA PHE A 35 6.68 -14.48 9.75
C PHE A 35 6.88 -13.47 8.61
N TRP A 36 8.02 -13.51 7.92
CA TRP A 36 8.34 -12.54 6.88
C TRP A 36 7.43 -12.66 5.66
N ALA A 37 7.03 -13.88 5.29
CA ALA A 37 6.08 -14.10 4.20
C ALA A 37 4.67 -13.56 4.54
N ILE A 38 4.21 -13.77 5.77
CA ILE A 38 2.91 -13.25 6.23
C ILE A 38 2.94 -11.72 6.28
N LEU A 39 4.01 -11.14 6.84
CA LEU A 39 4.19 -9.69 6.89
C LEU A 39 4.21 -9.09 5.48
N HIS A 40 4.94 -9.73 4.54
CA HIS A 40 4.99 -9.31 3.14
C HIS A 40 3.61 -9.30 2.49
N ALA A 41 2.85 -10.39 2.65
CA ALA A 41 1.50 -10.50 2.10
C ALA A 41 0.56 -9.45 2.70
N LEU A 42 0.60 -9.24 4.02
CA LEU A 42 -0.25 -8.27 4.71
C LEU A 42 0.03 -6.83 4.26
N LEU A 43 1.31 -6.45 4.16
CA LEU A 43 1.70 -5.13 3.65
C LEU A 43 1.31 -4.96 2.17
N GLY A 44 1.36 -6.04 1.38
CA GLY A 44 0.86 -6.05 0.00
C GLY A 44 -0.63 -5.76 -0.10
N VAL A 45 -1.44 -6.41 0.73
CA VAL A 45 -2.89 -6.16 0.81
C VAL A 45 -3.16 -4.70 1.19
N ILE A 46 -2.47 -4.17 2.21
CA ILE A 46 -2.62 -2.76 2.62
C ILE A 46 -2.29 -1.83 1.46
N LEU A 47 -1.20 -2.07 0.73
CA LEU A 47 -0.80 -1.24 -0.39
C LEU A 47 -1.86 -1.26 -1.51
N ILE A 48 -2.33 -2.45 -1.90
CA ILE A 48 -3.33 -2.61 -2.96
C ILE A 48 -4.63 -1.89 -2.62
N ILE A 49 -5.15 -2.07 -1.40
CA ILE A 49 -6.39 -1.42 -0.95
C ILE A 49 -6.25 0.10 -0.99
N ASN A 50 -5.13 0.63 -0.53
CA ASN A 50 -4.89 2.08 -0.55
C ASN A 50 -4.77 2.63 -1.98
N ILE A 51 -4.02 1.96 -2.86
CA ILE A 51 -3.90 2.38 -4.27
C ILE A 51 -5.27 2.36 -4.95
N PHE A 52 -6.03 1.27 -4.77
CA PHE A 52 -7.37 1.15 -5.33
C PHE A 52 -8.31 2.24 -4.79
N GLY A 53 -8.25 2.53 -3.49
CA GLY A 53 -9.01 3.60 -2.86
C GLY A 53 -8.67 4.99 -3.42
N ILE A 54 -7.38 5.27 -3.65
CA ILE A 54 -6.93 6.53 -4.28
C ILE A 54 -7.49 6.63 -5.71
N ILE A 55 -7.37 5.57 -6.51
CA ILE A 55 -7.88 5.55 -7.89
C ILE A 55 -9.39 5.80 -7.90
N LEU A 56 -10.16 5.07 -7.08
CA LEU A 56 -11.62 5.27 -7.01
C LEU A 56 -11.99 6.68 -6.56
N PHE A 57 -11.28 7.22 -5.57
CA PHE A 57 -11.52 8.58 -5.10
C PHE A 57 -11.22 9.62 -6.20
N THR A 58 -10.13 9.43 -6.95
CA THR A 58 -9.78 10.30 -8.08
C THR A 58 -10.83 10.20 -9.20
N LEU A 59 -11.25 8.99 -9.56
CA LEU A 59 -12.30 8.79 -10.57
C LEU A 59 -13.62 9.43 -10.12
N HIS A 60 -14.04 9.22 -8.87
CA HIS A 60 -15.22 9.87 -8.32
C HIS A 60 -15.10 11.40 -8.37
N TYR A 61 -13.94 11.95 -7.99
CA TYR A 61 -13.70 13.39 -8.07
C TYR A 61 -13.76 13.94 -9.50
N LEU A 62 -13.30 13.17 -10.49
CA LEU A 62 -13.29 13.58 -11.90
C LEU A 62 -14.68 13.49 -12.54
N PHE A 63 -15.49 12.49 -12.17
CA PHE A 63 -16.73 12.15 -12.88
C PHE A 63 -18.02 12.42 -12.10
N SER A 64 -17.96 12.70 -10.80
CA SER A 64 -19.16 12.89 -9.96
C SER A 64 -19.35 14.33 -9.48
N ASP A 65 -18.59 15.28 -9.99
CA ASP A 65 -18.75 16.70 -9.70
C ASP A 65 -19.45 17.38 -10.89
N PRO A 66 -20.79 17.52 -10.88
CA PRO A 66 -21.56 18.06 -12.01
C PRO A 66 -21.28 19.54 -12.29
N ASP A 67 -20.60 20.23 -11.37
CA ASP A 67 -20.26 21.66 -11.47
C ASP A 67 -18.80 21.93 -11.88
N LYS A 68 -18.02 20.89 -12.20
CA LYS A 68 -16.70 21.04 -12.83
C LYS A 68 -16.85 21.28 -14.34
N THR A 69 -17.20 22.53 -14.68
CA THR A 69 -17.10 23.24 -15.99
C THR A 69 -17.39 22.43 -17.25
#